data_AF-A0A183CLQ4-F1
#
_entry.id   AF-A0A183CLQ4-F1
#
_cell.length_a   1.000
_cell.length_b   1.000
_cell.length_c   1.000
_cell.angle_alpha   90.00
_cell.angle_beta   90.00
_cell.angle_gamma   90.00
#
_symmetry.space_group_name_H-M   'P 1'
#
loop_
_entity.id
_entity.type
_entity.pdbx_description
1 polymer ?
#
loop_
_entity_poly.entity_id
_entity_poly.type
_entity_poly.pdbx_seq_one_letter_code
_entity_poly.pdbx_strand_id
1 'polypeptide(L)'
;MELFFLRHAEYERLYNCTGLDIDSIPLERRRFVPESIAICVLCAIYYVLYVPCMYSIWKHLRDNSCYKLLFYIGIIDLGILWLIGFFSAWLNFRGAVFCSYPRLIFFTGMAITSQWNAETTADLVLAFNRCLDLSSPRLSHILFSGRRTSLWIAGCTLYALYWAVFNKPAVYSSAYFGWFFYPFVGYRTGDINEYEHWLHVVHNIAVALLSPSIYLIFAAKLFYDVRKSRQQFGVVVSEMSAVQIRTFFQVFLISLLNTLTSSIYVYMQFNETHQWMITLAGFAWIHVHGIA
;
A
#
# COMPACT_ATOMS: atom_id res chain seq x y z
N MET A 1 -10.91 -14.84 0.43
CA MET A 1 -10.79 -16.32 0.37
C MET A 1 -12.12 -17.02 0.58
N GLU A 2 -12.94 -16.57 1.53
CA GLU A 2 -14.27 -17.10 1.84
C GLU A 2 -15.15 -17.26 0.59
N LEU A 3 -15.17 -16.23 -0.27
CA LEU A 3 -15.93 -16.26 -1.52
C LEU A 3 -15.59 -17.48 -2.40
N PHE A 4 -14.30 -17.83 -2.53
CA PHE A 4 -13.87 -18.93 -3.38
C PHE A 4 -14.16 -20.31 -2.75
N PHE A 5 -13.94 -20.45 -1.45
CA PHE A 5 -14.03 -21.75 -0.76
C PHE A 5 -15.42 -22.07 -0.22
N LEU A 6 -16.13 -21.09 0.35
CA LEU A 6 -17.43 -21.28 1.02
C LEU A 6 -18.62 -20.86 0.14
N ARG A 7 -18.43 -19.87 -0.74
CA ARG A 7 -19.48 -19.32 -1.62
C ARG A 7 -19.13 -19.49 -3.10
N HIS A 8 -18.69 -20.69 -3.48
CA HIS A 8 -18.17 -20.96 -4.81
C HIS A 8 -19.14 -20.64 -5.95
N ALA A 9 -20.45 -20.82 -5.75
CA ALA A 9 -21.46 -20.42 -6.74
C ALA A 9 -21.47 -18.90 -7.01
N GLU A 10 -21.26 -18.09 -5.98
CA GLU A 10 -21.15 -16.64 -6.12
C GLU A 10 -19.80 -16.24 -6.76
N TYR A 11 -18.72 -16.97 -6.44
CA TYR A 11 -17.45 -16.80 -7.14
C TYR A 11 -17.61 -17.05 -8.64
N GLU A 12 -18.25 -18.16 -9.04
CA GLU A 12 -18.51 -18.44 -10.46
C GLU A 12 -19.45 -17.40 -11.08
N ARG A 13 -20.47 -16.91 -10.36
CA ARG A 13 -21.33 -15.83 -10.87
C ARG A 13 -20.53 -14.56 -11.22
N LEU A 14 -19.56 -14.19 -10.39
CA LEU A 14 -18.79 -12.94 -10.51
C LEU A 14 -17.55 -13.07 -11.41
N TYR A 15 -16.86 -14.21 -11.37
CA TYR A 15 -15.54 -14.37 -11.97
C TYR A 15 -15.52 -15.37 -13.13
N ASN A 16 -16.68 -15.78 -13.64
CA ASN A 16 -16.74 -16.70 -14.77
C ASN A 16 -16.35 -16.01 -16.10
N CYS A 17 -15.33 -16.59 -16.73
CA CYS A 17 -14.76 -16.15 -18.00
C CYS A 17 -15.42 -16.77 -19.24
N THR A 18 -16.46 -17.60 -19.08
CA THR A 18 -17.17 -18.24 -20.18
C THR A 18 -17.71 -17.19 -21.15
N GLY A 19 -17.45 -17.39 -22.44
CA GLY A 19 -17.87 -16.47 -23.50
C GLY A 19 -17.09 -15.15 -23.56
N LEU A 20 -15.94 -15.04 -22.88
CA LEU A 20 -15.02 -13.91 -23.06
C LEU A 20 -13.96 -14.30 -24.09
N ASP A 21 -13.87 -13.55 -25.18
CA ASP A 21 -12.75 -13.66 -26.11
C ASP A 21 -11.61 -12.73 -25.67
N ILE A 22 -10.56 -13.32 -25.12
CA ILE A 22 -9.37 -12.59 -24.64
C ILE A 22 -8.60 -11.94 -25.81
N ASP A 23 -8.71 -12.50 -27.02
CA ASP A 23 -7.96 -12.06 -28.20
C ASP A 23 -8.70 -10.98 -29.01
N SER A 24 -9.90 -10.61 -28.58
CA SER A 24 -10.60 -9.40 -29.05
C SER A 24 -9.76 -8.13 -28.92
N ILE A 25 -8.85 -8.08 -27.93
CA ILE A 25 -7.78 -7.08 -27.85
C ILE A 25 -6.48 -7.74 -28.33
N PRO A 26 -5.83 -7.23 -29.40
CA PRO A 26 -4.57 -7.77 -29.89
C PRO A 26 -3.49 -7.80 -28.81
N LEU A 27 -2.64 -8.83 -28.85
CA LEU A 27 -1.60 -9.06 -27.86
C LEU A 27 -0.60 -7.90 -27.78
N GLU A 28 -0.32 -7.24 -28.90
CA GLU A 28 0.57 -6.08 -29.00
C GLU A 28 0.05 -4.89 -28.20
N ARG A 29 -1.29 -4.74 -28.09
CA ARG A 29 -1.93 -3.68 -27.31
C ARG A 29 -2.04 -4.00 -25.82
N ARG A 30 -1.77 -5.24 -25.44
CA ARG A 30 -1.79 -5.73 -24.04
C ARG A 30 -0.41 -5.90 -23.45
N ARG A 31 0.64 -5.49 -24.16
CA ARG A 31 2.03 -5.69 -23.75
C ARG A 31 2.75 -4.37 -23.60
N PHE A 32 2.84 -3.88 -22.37
CA PHE A 32 3.65 -2.70 -22.03
C PHE A 32 5.08 -3.15 -21.71
N VAL A 33 5.82 -3.57 -22.74
CA VAL A 33 7.16 -4.18 -22.60
C VAL A 33 8.17 -3.21 -21.96
N PRO A 34 8.32 -1.96 -22.41
CA PRO A 34 9.25 -1.02 -21.78
C PRO A 34 8.94 -0.77 -20.31
N GLU A 35 7.67 -0.58 -19.97
CA GLU A 35 7.18 -0.32 -18.61
C GLU A 35 7.42 -1.54 -17.71
N SER A 36 7.22 -2.75 -18.23
CA SER A 36 7.51 -4.00 -17.51
C SER A 36 9.00 -4.15 -17.20
N ILE A 37 9.87 -3.84 -18.16
CA ILE A 37 11.33 -3.87 -17.95
C ILE A 37 11.71 -2.83 -16.90
N ALA A 38 11.21 -1.60 -17.01
CA ALA A 38 11.49 -0.52 -16.07
C ALA A 38 11.06 -0.89 -14.64
N ILE A 39 9.84 -1.43 -14.46
CA ILE A 39 9.33 -1.88 -13.17
C ILE A 39 10.16 -3.05 -12.61
N CYS A 40 10.53 -4.04 -13.43
CA CYS A 40 11.39 -5.14 -12.99
C CYS A 40 12.76 -4.67 -12.50
N VAL A 41 13.41 -3.78 -13.26
CA VAL A 41 14.72 -3.23 -12.90
C VAL A 41 14.63 -2.41 -11.61
N LEU A 42 13.62 -1.54 -11.51
CA LEU A 42 13.38 -0.74 -10.32
C LEU A 42 13.12 -1.60 -9.09
N CYS A 43 12.25 -2.62 -9.23
CA CYS A 43 11.96 -3.58 -8.17
C CYS A 43 13.22 -4.35 -7.73
N ALA A 44 14.08 -4.76 -8.66
CA ALA A 44 15.33 -5.44 -8.35
C ALA A 44 16.29 -4.53 -7.55
N ILE A 45 16.40 -3.26 -7.92
CA ILE A 45 17.18 -2.27 -7.18
C ILE A 45 16.65 -2.15 -5.75
N TYR A 46 15.33 -1.96 -5.58
CA TYR A 46 14.73 -1.87 -4.25
C TYR A 46 14.98 -3.11 -3.42
N TYR A 47 14.77 -4.31 -3.98
CA TYR A 47 14.99 -5.57 -3.28
C TYR A 47 16.42 -5.72 -2.76
N VAL A 48 17.42 -5.38 -3.58
CA VAL A 48 18.84 -5.45 -3.19
C VAL A 48 19.17 -4.46 -2.07
N LEU A 49 18.61 -3.25 -2.12
CA LEU A 49 18.81 -2.23 -1.09
C LEU A 49 18.06 -2.54 0.20
N TYR A 50 16.91 -3.20 0.11
CA TYR A 50 16.03 -3.46 1.25
C TYR A 50 16.62 -4.47 2.24
N VAL A 51 17.22 -5.55 1.73
CA VAL A 51 17.75 -6.64 2.56
C VAL A 51 18.77 -6.17 3.61
N PRO A 52 19.82 -5.38 3.28
CA PRO A 52 20.75 -4.87 4.30
C PRO A 52 20.09 -3.88 5.27
N CYS A 53 19.13 -3.07 4.81
CA CYS A 53 18.36 -2.16 5.68
C CYS A 53 17.55 -2.95 6.71
N MET A 54 16.86 -4.01 6.28
CA MET A 54 16.09 -4.89 7.16
C MET A 54 16.97 -5.59 8.19
N TYR A 55 18.16 -6.03 7.80
CA TYR A 55 19.12 -6.61 8.74
C TYR A 55 19.58 -5.62 9.81
N SER A 56 19.83 -4.36 9.42
CA SER A 56 20.20 -3.29 10.35
C SER A 56 19.08 -2.99 11.35
N ILE A 57 17.83 -2.85 10.88
CA ILE A 57 16.66 -2.60 11.72
C ILE A 57 16.42 -3.76 12.69
N TRP A 58 16.53 -5.00 12.21
CA TRP A 58 16.33 -6.21 13.01
C TRP A 58 17.23 -6.26 14.25
N LYS A 59 18.48 -5.81 14.13
CA LYS A 59 19.44 -5.77 15.25
C LYS A 59 18.98 -4.87 16.41
N HIS A 60 18.22 -3.82 16.10
CA HIS A 60 17.74 -2.84 17.08
C HIS A 60 16.24 -2.95 17.38
N LEU A 61 15.59 -4.02 16.90
CA LEU A 61 14.15 -4.24 16.97
C LEU A 61 13.60 -4.25 18.41
N ARG A 62 14.37 -4.78 19.37
CA ARG A 62 13.90 -4.93 20.75
C ARG A 62 13.77 -3.60 21.50
N ASP A 63 14.57 -2.61 21.12
CA ASP A 63 14.78 -1.42 21.93
C ASP A 63 13.89 -0.26 21.49
N ASN A 64 13.45 -0.23 20.23
CA ASN A 64 12.71 0.91 19.67
C ASN A 64 11.37 0.50 19.05
N SER A 65 10.28 1.16 19.48
CA SER A 65 8.94 0.97 18.92
C SER A 65 8.86 1.30 17.43
N CYS A 66 9.62 2.31 16.98
CA CYS A 66 9.75 2.68 15.58
C CYS A 66 10.29 1.52 14.74
N TYR A 67 11.38 0.90 15.21
CA TYR A 67 12.02 -0.21 14.48
C TYR A 67 11.14 -1.45 14.41
N LYS A 68 10.27 -1.68 15.41
CA LYS A 68 9.25 -2.75 15.34
C LYS A 68 8.25 -2.51 14.21
N LEU A 69 7.77 -1.28 14.08
CA LEU A 69 6.82 -0.90 13.03
C LEU A 69 7.49 -0.93 11.66
N LEU A 70 8.68 -0.32 11.52
CA LEU A 70 9.46 -0.32 10.28
C LEU A 70 9.82 -1.74 9.81
N PHE A 71 10.20 -2.64 10.74
CA PHE A 71 10.48 -4.03 10.38
C PHE A 71 9.21 -4.78 9.92
N TYR A 72 8.06 -4.52 10.53
CA TYR A 72 6.80 -5.09 10.07
C TYR A 72 6.43 -4.59 8.68
N ILE A 73 6.46 -3.26 8.47
CA ILE A 73 6.20 -2.62 7.18
C ILE A 73 7.14 -3.17 6.11
N GLY A 74 8.44 -3.23 6.39
CA GLY A 74 9.42 -3.72 5.43
C GLY A 74 9.27 -5.19 5.02
N ILE A 75 8.73 -6.06 5.89
CA ILE A 75 8.36 -7.43 5.49
C ILE A 75 7.18 -7.42 4.50
N ILE A 76 6.17 -6.60 4.78
CA ILE A 76 5.01 -6.47 3.92
C ILE A 76 5.41 -5.87 2.57
N ASP A 77 6.28 -4.86 2.57
CA ASP A 77 6.80 -4.19 1.37
C ASP A 77 7.58 -5.14 0.47
N LEU A 78 8.44 -6.00 1.02
CA LEU A 78 9.13 -7.02 0.23
C LEU A 78 8.15 -7.95 -0.49
N GLY A 79 7.08 -8.36 0.20
CA GLY A 79 6.03 -9.16 -0.41
C GLY A 79 5.27 -8.40 -1.50
N ILE A 80 4.91 -7.13 -1.27
CA ILE A 80 4.20 -6.32 -2.27
C ILE A 80 5.08 -6.08 -3.48
N LEU A 81 6.33 -5.64 -3.30
CA LEU A 81 7.30 -5.42 -4.37
C LEU A 81 7.44 -6.64 -5.27
N TRP A 82 7.45 -7.85 -4.69
CA TRP A 82 7.47 -9.06 -5.50
C TRP A 82 6.23 -9.20 -6.39
N LEU A 83 5.05 -8.89 -5.86
CA LEU A 83 3.76 -9.02 -6.57
C LEU A 83 3.51 -7.90 -7.60
N ILE A 84 3.73 -6.64 -7.22
CA ILE A 84 3.51 -5.48 -8.10
C ILE A 84 4.68 -5.21 -9.04
N GLY A 85 5.89 -5.66 -8.66
CA GLY A 85 7.09 -5.56 -9.47
C GLY A 85 7.24 -6.76 -10.41
N PHE A 86 7.78 -7.86 -9.90
CA PHE A 86 8.13 -9.03 -10.73
C PHE A 86 6.91 -9.75 -11.30
N PHE A 87 5.90 -10.04 -10.48
CA PHE A 87 4.75 -10.83 -10.92
C PHE A 87 3.86 -10.06 -11.90
N SER A 88 3.60 -8.77 -11.64
CA SER A 88 2.85 -7.92 -12.57
C SER A 88 3.59 -7.72 -13.90
N ALA A 89 4.91 -7.52 -13.88
CA ALA A 89 5.71 -7.48 -15.11
C ALA A 89 5.66 -8.80 -15.89
N TRP A 90 5.71 -9.94 -15.20
CA TRP A 90 5.54 -11.27 -15.84
C TRP A 90 4.17 -11.44 -16.50
N LEU A 91 3.09 -11.04 -15.84
CA LEU A 91 1.74 -11.04 -16.43
C LEU A 91 1.68 -10.14 -17.67
N ASN A 92 2.33 -8.99 -17.64
CA ASN A 92 2.34 -8.05 -18.76
C ASN A 92 3.15 -8.54 -19.95
N PHE A 93 4.32 -9.16 -19.76
CA PHE A 93 5.04 -9.79 -20.86
C PHE A 93 4.20 -10.86 -21.58
N ARG A 94 3.28 -11.50 -20.85
CA ARG A 94 2.33 -12.46 -21.43
C ARG A 94 1.07 -11.82 -22.00
N GLY A 95 0.83 -10.52 -21.80
CA GLY A 95 -0.44 -9.86 -22.13
C GLY A 95 -1.62 -10.45 -21.37
N ALA A 96 -1.37 -10.98 -20.17
CA ALA A 96 -2.34 -11.72 -19.38
C ALA A 96 -3.40 -10.79 -18.77
N VAL A 97 -4.65 -11.19 -18.91
CA VAL A 97 -5.79 -10.55 -18.26
C VAL A 97 -6.36 -11.51 -17.23
N PHE A 98 -7.33 -11.08 -16.42
CA PHE A 98 -7.92 -11.94 -15.40
C PHE A 98 -8.25 -13.36 -15.93
N CYS A 99 -8.91 -13.44 -17.08
CA CYS A 99 -9.32 -14.71 -17.68
C CYS A 99 -8.20 -15.56 -18.28
N SER A 100 -6.97 -15.05 -18.40
CA SER A 100 -5.81 -15.86 -18.79
C SER A 100 -5.41 -16.82 -17.67
N TYR A 101 -5.47 -16.36 -16.42
CA TYR A 101 -5.08 -17.13 -15.24
C TYR A 101 -5.99 -16.80 -14.04
N PRO A 102 -7.31 -17.09 -14.11
CA PRO A 102 -8.29 -16.53 -13.17
C PRO A 102 -8.01 -16.89 -11.72
N ARG A 103 -7.70 -18.16 -11.43
CA ARG A 103 -7.35 -18.59 -10.07
C ARG A 103 -6.09 -17.90 -9.55
N LEU A 104 -5.02 -17.90 -10.35
CA LEU A 104 -3.74 -17.31 -9.96
C LEU A 104 -3.88 -15.81 -9.68
N ILE A 105 -4.51 -15.08 -10.60
CA ILE A 105 -4.71 -13.63 -10.47
C ILE A 105 -5.65 -13.31 -9.31
N PHE A 106 -6.68 -14.12 -9.06
CA PHE A 106 -7.57 -13.96 -7.92
C PHE A 106 -6.84 -14.10 -6.58
N PHE A 107 -6.03 -15.16 -6.40
CA PHE A 107 -5.27 -15.38 -5.16
C PHE A 107 -4.18 -14.33 -4.96
N THR A 108 -3.45 -13.97 -6.02
CA THR A 108 -2.47 -12.88 -5.95
C THR A 108 -3.14 -11.56 -5.62
N GLY A 109 -4.29 -11.27 -6.23
CA GLY A 109 -5.09 -10.09 -5.92
C GLY A 109 -5.48 -10.00 -4.45
N MET A 110 -5.87 -11.12 -3.82
CA MET A 110 -6.17 -11.15 -2.39
C MET A 110 -4.95 -10.83 -1.54
N ALA A 111 -3.78 -11.39 -1.89
CA ALA A 111 -2.54 -11.11 -1.20
C ALA A 111 -2.19 -9.62 -1.30
N ILE A 112 -2.19 -9.06 -2.51
CA ILE A 112 -1.90 -7.65 -2.78
C ILE A 112 -2.84 -6.72 -2.00
N THR A 113 -4.16 -6.92 -2.10
CA THR A 113 -5.12 -6.06 -1.40
C THR A 113 -4.95 -6.19 0.12
N SER A 114 -4.71 -7.39 0.66
CA SER A 114 -4.49 -7.56 2.09
C SER A 114 -3.22 -6.86 2.58
N GLN A 115 -2.13 -6.96 1.81
CA GLN A 115 -0.85 -6.35 2.15
C GLN A 115 -0.89 -4.82 2.04
N TRP A 116 -1.57 -4.27 1.03
CA TRP A 116 -1.84 -2.83 0.92
C TRP A 116 -2.53 -2.29 2.19
N ASN A 117 -3.58 -2.97 2.64
CA ASN A 117 -4.29 -2.57 3.86
C ASN A 117 -3.43 -2.74 5.12
N ALA A 118 -2.57 -3.76 5.17
CA ALA A 118 -1.64 -3.98 6.28
C ALA A 118 -0.61 -2.84 6.38
N GLU A 119 0.03 -2.53 5.25
CA GLU A 119 1.08 -1.51 5.14
C GLU A 119 0.53 -0.12 5.42
N THR A 120 -0.49 0.33 4.69
CA THR A 120 -1.06 1.69 4.87
C THR A 120 -1.59 1.92 6.29
N THR A 121 -2.16 0.90 6.93
CA THR A 121 -2.57 1.00 8.34
C THR A 121 -1.37 1.11 9.28
N ALA A 122 -0.32 0.32 9.04
CA ALA A 122 0.90 0.39 9.83
C ALA A 122 1.67 1.70 9.61
N ASP A 123 1.65 2.26 8.40
CA ASP A 123 2.24 3.56 8.07
C ASP A 123 1.51 4.69 8.83
N LEU A 124 0.18 4.68 8.90
CA LEU A 124 -0.57 5.62 9.75
C LEU A 124 -0.17 5.52 11.22
N VAL A 125 -0.03 4.29 11.73
CA VAL A 125 0.43 4.05 13.11
C VAL A 125 1.86 4.54 13.32
N LEU A 126 2.74 4.36 12.33
CA LEU A 126 4.12 4.83 12.36
C LEU A 126 4.21 6.35 12.31
N ALA A 127 3.47 7.01 11.42
CA ALA A 127 3.36 8.46 11.35
C ALA A 127 2.88 9.04 12.70
N PHE A 128 1.83 8.44 13.28
CA PHE A 128 1.36 8.83 14.61
C PHE A 128 2.41 8.61 15.70
N ASN A 129 3.11 7.47 15.68
CA ASN A 129 4.22 7.18 16.59
C ASN A 129 5.33 8.23 16.48
N ARG A 130 5.78 8.59 15.27
CA ARG A 130 6.86 9.58 15.05
C ARG A 130 6.44 10.98 15.45
N CYS A 131 5.23 11.42 15.08
CA CYS A 131 4.71 12.72 15.50
C CYS A 131 4.56 12.83 17.02
N LEU A 132 4.12 11.76 17.70
CA LEU A 132 4.04 11.73 19.16
C LEU A 132 5.42 11.68 19.83
N ASP A 133 6.38 10.95 19.27
CA ASP A 133 7.74 10.88 19.80
C ASP A 133 8.39 12.26 19.89
N LEU A 134 8.11 13.12 18.90
CA LEU A 134 8.63 14.49 18.82
C LEU A 134 7.78 15.51 19.59
N SER A 135 6.46 15.34 19.59
CA SER A 135 5.56 16.32 20.22
C SER A 135 5.29 16.03 21.69
N SER A 136 5.13 14.77 22.07
CA SER A 136 4.80 14.35 23.43
C SER A 136 5.41 12.99 23.74
N PRO A 137 6.71 12.93 24.11
CA PRO A 137 7.41 11.69 24.42
C PRO A 137 6.70 10.85 25.49
N ARG A 138 6.02 11.52 26.45
CA ARG A 138 5.22 10.85 27.50
C ARG A 138 4.07 10.05 26.90
N LEU A 139 3.32 10.63 25.96
CA LEU A 139 2.20 9.96 25.31
C LEU A 139 2.68 8.86 24.36
N SER A 140 3.77 9.11 23.63
CA SER A 140 4.47 8.10 22.82
C SER A 140 4.83 6.87 23.67
N HIS A 141 5.43 7.08 24.84
CA HIS A 141 5.78 6.00 25.75
C HIS A 141 4.53 5.25 26.28
N ILE A 142 3.44 5.95 26.60
CA ILE A 142 2.19 5.31 27.03
C ILE A 142 1.61 4.42 25.93
N LEU A 143 1.59 4.88 24.68
CA LEU A 143 0.92 4.14 23.60
C LEU A 143 1.81 3.07 22.95
N PHE A 144 3.12 3.27 22.92
CA PHE A 144 4.05 2.48 22.11
C PHE A 144 5.18 1.82 22.89
N SER A 145 5.23 1.87 24.22
CA SER A 145 6.29 1.19 24.97
C SER A 145 6.14 -0.33 25.01
N GLY A 146 7.29 -1.02 24.92
CA GLY A 146 7.41 -2.46 25.20
C GLY A 146 6.54 -3.34 24.29
N ARG A 147 5.58 -4.05 24.89
CA ARG A 147 4.66 -4.98 24.19
C ARG A 147 3.49 -4.27 23.52
N ARG A 148 3.23 -2.99 23.83
CA ARG A 148 2.09 -2.24 23.27
C ARG A 148 2.23 -2.02 21.77
N THR A 149 3.46 -1.80 21.28
CA THR A 149 3.71 -1.76 19.83
C THR A 149 3.32 -3.06 19.13
N SER A 150 3.58 -4.20 19.76
CA SER A 150 3.20 -5.50 19.20
C SER A 150 1.69 -5.68 19.13
N LEU A 151 0.91 -5.05 20.01
CA LEU A 151 -0.56 -5.03 19.91
C LEU A 151 -1.03 -4.22 18.70
N TRP A 152 -0.40 -3.08 18.41
CA TRP A 152 -0.68 -2.31 17.19
C TRP A 152 -0.38 -3.13 15.92
N ILE A 153 0.76 -3.80 15.89
CA ILE A 153 1.15 -4.69 14.77
C ILE A 153 0.16 -5.85 14.62
N ALA A 154 -0.27 -6.46 15.73
CA ALA A 154 -1.28 -7.49 15.72
C ALA A 154 -2.62 -6.96 15.17
N GLY A 155 -3.02 -5.74 15.55
CA GLY A 155 -4.20 -5.06 14.99
C GLY A 155 -4.11 -4.88 13.48
N CYS A 156 -2.97 -4.38 12.97
CA CYS A 156 -2.74 -4.22 11.53
C CYS A 156 -2.82 -5.58 10.81
N THR A 157 -2.24 -6.63 11.40
CA THR A 157 -2.24 -7.98 10.84
C THR A 157 -3.64 -8.59 10.83
N LEU A 158 -4.42 -8.44 11.91
CA LEU A 158 -5.80 -8.93 11.98
C LEU A 158 -6.70 -8.23 10.95
N TYR A 159 -6.51 -6.92 10.77
CA TYR A 159 -7.21 -6.16 9.74
C TYR A 159 -6.85 -6.65 8.32
N ALA A 160 -5.56 -6.90 8.06
CA ALA A 160 -5.11 -7.48 6.79
C ALA A 160 -5.68 -8.90 6.55
N LEU A 161 -5.76 -9.73 7.59
CA LEU A 161 -6.37 -11.06 7.51
C LEU A 161 -7.87 -10.97 7.21
N TYR A 162 -8.58 -10.01 7.79
CA TYR A 162 -9.97 -9.73 7.44
C TYR A 162 -10.11 -9.41 5.94
N TRP A 163 -9.22 -8.58 5.40
CA TRP A 163 -9.15 -8.30 3.96
C TRP A 163 -8.91 -9.56 3.12
N ALA A 164 -7.91 -10.37 3.48
CA ALA A 164 -7.58 -11.60 2.75
C ALA A 164 -8.73 -12.62 2.75
N VAL A 165 -9.48 -12.72 3.84
CA VAL A 165 -10.52 -13.74 4.01
C VAL A 165 -11.86 -13.28 3.43
N PHE A 166 -12.34 -12.09 3.76
CA PHE A 166 -13.74 -11.73 3.55
C PHE A 166 -14.00 -10.78 2.37
N ASN A 167 -12.98 -10.17 1.81
CA ASN A 167 -13.15 -9.13 0.79
C ASN A 167 -12.83 -9.65 -0.62
N LYS A 168 -13.42 -9.00 -1.62
CA LYS A 168 -13.13 -9.26 -3.04
C LYS A 168 -11.79 -8.62 -3.42
N PRO A 169 -10.92 -9.33 -4.16
CA PRO A 169 -9.60 -8.81 -4.49
C PRO A 169 -9.63 -7.82 -5.66
N ALA A 170 -8.64 -6.93 -5.72
CA ALA A 170 -8.25 -6.31 -6.97
C ALA A 170 -7.57 -7.36 -7.85
N VAL A 171 -7.89 -7.41 -9.13
CA VAL A 171 -7.36 -8.36 -10.11
C VAL A 171 -6.63 -7.63 -11.23
N TYR A 172 -5.64 -8.31 -11.79
CA TYR A 172 -4.75 -7.72 -12.78
C TYR A 172 -5.33 -7.74 -14.19
N SER A 173 -5.07 -6.67 -14.94
CA SER A 173 -5.29 -6.63 -16.39
C SER A 173 -4.14 -5.96 -17.12
N SER A 174 -3.46 -6.72 -17.99
CA SER A 174 -2.45 -6.16 -18.90
C SER A 174 -3.04 -5.26 -19.98
N ALA A 175 -4.37 -5.16 -20.13
CA ALA A 175 -4.99 -4.19 -21.04
C ALA A 175 -4.67 -2.73 -20.63
N TYR A 176 -4.45 -2.50 -19.34
CA TYR A 176 -4.14 -1.18 -18.77
C TYR A 176 -2.88 -1.17 -17.90
N PHE A 177 -2.16 -2.30 -17.80
CA PHE A 177 -1.02 -2.48 -16.91
C PHE A 177 -1.33 -2.10 -15.45
N GLY A 178 -2.45 -2.61 -14.90
CA GLY A 178 -2.95 -2.21 -13.59
C GLY A 178 -3.81 -3.24 -12.88
N TRP A 179 -4.10 -2.96 -11.61
CA TRP A 179 -4.94 -3.77 -10.74
C TRP A 179 -6.30 -3.08 -10.54
N PHE A 180 -7.39 -3.80 -10.79
CA PHE A 180 -8.75 -3.26 -10.80
C PHE A 180 -9.69 -4.20 -10.05
N PHE A 181 -10.74 -3.67 -9.42
CA PHE A 181 -11.75 -4.53 -8.78
C PHE A 181 -12.63 -5.24 -9.79
N TYR A 182 -12.89 -4.62 -10.94
CA TYR A 182 -13.67 -5.21 -12.02
C TYR A 182 -12.81 -6.14 -12.91
N PRO A 183 -13.07 -7.46 -12.94
CA PRO A 183 -12.22 -8.45 -13.62
C PRO A 183 -12.22 -8.36 -15.14
N PHE A 184 -13.26 -7.80 -15.74
CA PHE A 184 -13.46 -7.78 -17.20
C PHE A 184 -13.19 -6.40 -17.82
N VAL A 185 -12.40 -5.57 -17.13
CA VAL A 185 -12.02 -4.23 -17.59
C VAL A 185 -11.42 -4.28 -19.00
N GLY A 186 -11.96 -3.46 -19.90
CA GLY A 186 -11.58 -3.44 -21.32
C GLY A 186 -12.30 -4.44 -22.23
N TYR A 187 -13.04 -5.41 -21.68
CA TYR A 187 -13.68 -6.48 -22.47
C TYR A 187 -15.20 -6.53 -22.38
N ARG A 188 -15.77 -6.28 -21.19
CA ARG A 188 -17.23 -6.28 -20.98
C ARG A 188 -17.65 -5.01 -20.29
N THR A 189 -18.72 -4.38 -20.78
CA THR A 189 -19.49 -3.43 -20.00
C THR A 189 -20.38 -4.24 -19.05
N GLY A 190 -20.29 -3.95 -17.75
CA GLY A 190 -21.01 -4.67 -16.71
C GLY A 190 -21.24 -3.77 -15.52
N ASP A 191 -22.06 -4.23 -14.57
CA ASP A 191 -22.29 -3.47 -13.33
C ASP A 191 -21.03 -3.52 -12.45
N ILE A 192 -20.23 -2.45 -12.53
CA ILE A 192 -18.98 -2.28 -11.78
C ILE A 192 -19.27 -2.27 -10.27
N ASN A 193 -20.48 -1.85 -9.86
CA ASN A 193 -20.87 -1.72 -8.46
C ASN A 193 -20.88 -3.05 -7.71
N GLU A 194 -21.09 -4.18 -8.40
CA GLU A 194 -21.03 -5.50 -7.78
C GLU A 194 -19.61 -5.93 -7.39
N TYR A 195 -18.59 -5.30 -7.97
CA TYR A 195 -17.18 -5.60 -7.74
C TYR A 195 -16.50 -4.52 -6.88
N GLU A 196 -17.05 -3.31 -6.88
CA GLU A 196 -16.64 -2.24 -5.98
C GLU A 196 -16.78 -2.65 -4.53
N HIS A 197 -15.71 -2.40 -3.78
CA HIS A 197 -15.69 -2.69 -2.37
C HIS A 197 -15.76 -1.38 -1.59
N TRP A 198 -16.95 -1.04 -1.09
CA TRP A 198 -17.17 0.16 -0.27
C TRP A 198 -16.13 0.29 0.86
N LEU A 199 -15.79 -0.82 1.51
CA LEU A 199 -14.76 -0.81 2.57
C LEU A 199 -13.38 -0.36 2.07
N HIS A 200 -13.04 -0.61 0.81
CA HIS A 200 -11.73 -0.22 0.25
C HIS A 200 -11.72 1.27 -0.04
N VAL A 201 -12.84 1.80 -0.56
CA VAL A 201 -13.04 3.24 -0.71
C VAL A 201 -12.93 3.94 0.64
N VAL A 202 -13.63 3.44 1.66
CA VAL A 202 -13.57 4.01 3.01
C VAL A 202 -12.15 3.95 3.57
N HIS A 203 -11.44 2.83 3.42
CA HIS A 203 -10.05 2.69 3.84
C HIS A 203 -9.14 3.71 3.16
N ASN A 204 -9.19 3.81 1.83
CA ASN A 204 -8.34 4.74 1.08
C ASN A 204 -8.68 6.21 1.38
N ILE A 205 -9.96 6.56 1.56
CA ILE A 205 -10.37 7.90 2.01
C ILE A 205 -9.82 8.17 3.42
N ALA A 206 -9.92 7.20 4.33
CA ALA A 206 -9.38 7.34 5.68
C ALA A 206 -7.87 7.56 5.65
N VAL A 207 -7.11 6.79 4.85
CA VAL A 207 -5.66 7.00 4.66
C VAL A 207 -5.39 8.40 4.12
N ALA A 208 -6.09 8.80 3.05
CA ALA A 208 -5.89 10.08 2.38
C ALA A 208 -6.23 11.31 3.25
N LEU A 209 -7.11 11.16 4.25
CA LEU A 209 -7.48 12.24 5.17
C LEU A 209 -6.70 12.20 6.50
N LEU A 210 -6.52 11.01 7.08
CA LEU A 210 -5.87 10.86 8.39
C LEU A 210 -4.38 11.12 8.32
N SER A 211 -3.69 10.64 7.28
CA SER A 211 -2.25 10.86 7.12
C SER A 211 -1.89 12.35 7.14
N PRO A 212 -2.44 13.22 6.26
CA PRO A 212 -2.14 14.65 6.30
C PRO A 212 -2.62 15.30 7.61
N SER A 213 -3.75 14.85 8.18
CA SER A 213 -4.24 15.39 9.46
C SER A 213 -3.26 15.18 10.61
N ILE A 214 -2.60 14.01 10.69
CA ILE A 214 -1.57 13.73 11.71
C ILE A 214 -0.43 14.76 11.60
N TYR A 215 0.07 15.01 10.39
CA TYR A 215 1.16 15.96 10.17
C TYR A 215 0.72 17.42 10.40
N LEU A 216 -0.50 17.79 10.03
CA LEU A 216 -1.04 19.13 10.29
C LEU A 216 -1.20 19.41 11.78
N ILE A 217 -1.71 18.44 12.56
CA ILE A 217 -1.80 18.55 14.02
C ILE A 217 -0.40 18.67 14.63
N PHE A 218 0.55 17.86 14.16
CA PHE A 218 1.93 17.95 14.60
C PHE A 218 2.55 19.34 14.31
N ALA A 219 2.36 19.85 13.09
CA ALA A 219 2.84 21.18 12.71
C ALA A 219 2.19 22.30 13.53
N ALA A 220 0.88 22.23 13.78
CA ALA A 220 0.16 23.19 14.61
C ALA A 220 0.67 23.19 16.06
N LYS A 221 0.90 22.01 16.64
CA LYS A 221 1.48 21.85 17.98
C LYS A 221 2.89 22.45 18.02
N LEU A 222 3.73 22.11 17.04
CA LEU A 222 5.09 22.63 16.94
C LEU A 222 5.09 24.16 16.86
N PHE A 223 4.20 24.73 16.05
CA PHE A 223 4.04 26.18 15.91
C PHE A 223 3.55 26.85 17.20
N TYR A 224 2.61 26.22 17.91
CA TYR A 224 2.16 26.71 19.22
C TYR A 224 3.32 26.76 20.23
N ASP A 225 4.13 25.70 20.30
CA ASP A 225 5.28 25.65 21.21
C ASP A 225 6.34 26.71 20.86
N VAL A 226 6.62 26.91 19.56
CA VAL A 226 7.53 27.96 19.07
C VAL A 226 7.05 29.34 19.49
N ARG A 227 5.74 29.62 19.33
CA ARG A 227 5.15 30.91 19.71
C ARG A 227 5.18 31.13 21.22
N LYS A 228 4.97 30.08 22.02
CA LYS A 228 4.99 30.15 23.47
C LYS A 228 6.40 30.35 24.02
N SER A 229 7.41 29.72 23.41
CA SER A 229 8.82 29.90 23.76
C SER A 229 9.71 29.58 22.57
N ARG A 230 10.30 30.61 21.95
CA ARG A 230 11.29 30.45 20.86
C ARG A 230 12.51 29.60 21.27
N GLN A 231 12.87 29.63 22.56
CA GLN A 231 13.95 28.80 23.09
C GLN A 231 13.57 27.31 23.10
N GLN A 232 12.30 26.97 23.34
CA GLN A 232 11.83 25.58 23.38
C GLN A 232 12.02 24.87 22.03
N PHE A 233 11.77 25.57 20.91
CA PHE A 233 11.95 24.99 19.57
C PHE A 233 13.41 24.75 19.23
N GLY A 234 14.29 25.69 19.54
CA GLY A 234 15.74 25.52 19.38
C GLY A 234 16.27 24.33 20.17
N VAL A 235 15.75 24.13 21.40
CA VAL A 235 16.09 22.97 22.23
C VAL A 235 15.58 21.66 21.60
N VAL A 236 14.32 21.58 21.19
CA VAL A 236 13.74 20.37 20.56
C VAL A 236 14.54 19.97 19.31
N VAL A 237 14.86 20.92 18.43
CA VAL A 237 15.65 20.64 17.22
C VAL A 237 17.10 20.27 17.56
N SER A 238 17.68 20.86 18.62
CA SER A 238 19.04 20.52 19.06
C SER A 238 19.16 19.16 19.75
N GLU A 239 18.09 18.71 20.42
CA GLU A 239 18.03 17.41 21.10
C GLU A 239 17.63 16.27 20.15
N MET A 240 17.05 16.58 18.99
CA MET A 240 16.69 15.57 17.99
C MET A 240 17.95 14.94 17.38
N SER A 241 18.05 13.62 17.50
CA SER A 241 19.11 12.88 16.82
C SER A 241 18.94 12.94 15.30
N ALA A 242 20.05 12.94 14.56
CA ALA A 242 20.03 12.91 13.09
C ALA A 242 19.23 11.72 12.53
N VAL A 243 19.18 10.60 13.27
CA VAL A 243 18.39 9.41 12.91
C VAL A 243 16.88 9.68 13.03
N GLN A 244 16.42 10.37 14.08
CA GLN A 244 15.02 10.74 14.23
C GLN A 244 14.56 11.69 13.12
N ILE A 245 15.41 12.65 12.72
CA ILE A 245 15.10 13.56 11.60
C ILE A 245 14.97 12.78 10.29
N ARG A 246 15.94 11.91 9.97
CA ARG A 246 15.92 11.12 8.73
C ARG A 246 14.70 10.21 8.64
N THR A 247 14.41 9.47 9.72
CA THR A 247 13.24 8.58 9.77
C THR A 247 11.92 9.34 9.71
N PHE A 248 11.84 10.53 10.30
CA PHE A 248 10.65 11.39 10.16
C PHE A 248 10.40 11.82 8.72
N PHE A 249 11.43 12.31 8.02
CA PHE A 249 11.31 12.71 6.62
C PHE A 249 10.97 11.52 5.70
N GLN A 250 11.54 10.35 5.98
CA GLN A 250 11.24 9.13 5.26
C GLN A 250 9.75 8.76 5.37
N VAL A 251 9.22 8.66 6.60
CA VAL A 251 7.80 8.34 6.85
C VAL A 251 6.89 9.39 6.24
N PHE A 252 7.24 10.68 6.33
CA PHE A 252 6.50 11.76 5.69
C PHE A 252 6.39 11.59 4.17
N LEU A 253 7.49 11.25 3.50
CA LEU A 253 7.51 11.04 2.05
C LEU A 253 6.65 9.83 1.64
N ILE A 254 6.73 8.73 2.41
CA ILE A 254 5.93 7.51 2.19
C ILE A 254 4.45 7.83 2.36
N SER A 255 4.08 8.49 3.45
CA SER A 255 2.70 8.93 3.72
C SER A 255 2.13 9.85 2.63
N LEU A 256 2.95 10.72 2.04
CA LEU A 256 2.55 11.56 0.90
C LEU A 256 2.25 10.71 -0.34
N LEU A 257 3.12 9.75 -0.67
CA LEU A 257 2.91 8.83 -1.79
C LEU A 257 1.73 7.88 -1.54
N ASN A 258 1.51 7.43 -0.31
CA ASN A 258 0.35 6.64 0.10
C ASN A 258 -0.95 7.43 -0.07
N THR A 259 -0.95 8.70 0.34
CA THR A 259 -2.09 9.61 0.15
C THR A 259 -2.38 9.82 -1.34
N LEU A 260 -1.35 10.03 -2.16
CA LEU A 260 -1.49 10.20 -3.61
C LEU A 260 -2.08 8.94 -4.26
N THR A 261 -1.48 7.78 -4.01
CA THR A 261 -1.94 6.48 -4.54
C THR A 261 -3.37 6.19 -4.12
N SER A 262 -3.69 6.35 -2.83
CA SER A 262 -5.05 6.14 -2.29
C SER A 262 -6.08 7.04 -2.97
N SER A 263 -5.75 8.33 -3.16
CA SER A 263 -6.63 9.31 -3.80
C SER A 263 -6.89 8.97 -5.26
N ILE A 264 -5.85 8.59 -6.01
CA ILE A 264 -6.00 8.18 -7.41
C ILE A 264 -6.85 6.91 -7.50
N TYR A 265 -6.62 5.90 -6.65
CA TYR A 265 -7.41 4.67 -6.66
C TYR A 265 -8.88 4.88 -6.30
N VAL A 266 -9.20 5.84 -5.42
CA VAL A 266 -10.60 6.23 -5.14
C VAL A 266 -11.21 6.89 -6.37
N TYR A 267 -10.50 7.81 -7.02
CA TYR A 267 -10.96 8.41 -8.28
C TYR A 267 -11.21 7.34 -9.35
N MET A 268 -10.31 6.35 -9.45
CA MET A 268 -10.39 5.26 -10.43
C MET A 268 -11.60 4.34 -10.26
N GLN A 269 -12.21 4.29 -9.08
CA GLN A 269 -13.42 3.50 -8.86
C GLN A 269 -14.66 4.23 -9.38
N PHE A 270 -14.73 5.56 -9.23
CA PHE A 270 -15.94 6.31 -9.56
C PHE A 270 -15.95 6.98 -10.94
N ASN A 271 -14.81 7.05 -11.63
CA ASN A 271 -14.68 7.81 -12.87
C ASN A 271 -13.96 6.98 -13.94
N GLU A 272 -14.24 7.29 -15.20
CA GLU A 272 -13.44 6.77 -16.31
C GLU A 272 -12.00 7.30 -16.20
N THR A 273 -11.04 6.38 -16.25
CA THR A 273 -9.63 6.69 -16.00
C THR A 273 -8.81 6.64 -17.26
N HIS A 274 -8.06 7.70 -17.50
CA HIS A 274 -7.05 7.71 -18.54
C HIS A 274 -5.81 6.91 -18.13
N GLN A 275 -5.12 6.33 -19.13
CA GLN A 275 -3.93 5.49 -18.92
C GLN A 275 -2.82 6.18 -18.10
N TRP A 276 -2.63 7.50 -18.26
CA TRP A 276 -1.60 8.22 -17.51
C TRP A 276 -1.84 8.21 -15.99
N MET A 277 -3.10 8.19 -15.56
CA MET A 277 -3.46 8.13 -14.13
C MET A 277 -3.13 6.75 -13.55
N ILE A 278 -3.41 5.70 -14.32
CA ILE A 278 -3.14 4.32 -13.96
C ILE A 278 -1.63 4.10 -13.83
N THR A 279 -0.86 4.60 -14.81
CA THR A 279 0.61 4.57 -14.77
C THR A 279 1.16 5.37 -13.59
N LEU A 280 0.61 6.55 -13.31
CA LEU A 280 1.02 7.37 -12.16
C LEU A 280 0.72 6.66 -10.84
N ALA A 281 -0.45 6.05 -10.69
CA ALA A 281 -0.80 5.27 -9.50
C ALA A 281 0.12 4.08 -9.32
N GLY A 282 0.40 3.31 -10.38
CA GLY A 282 1.34 2.18 -10.34
C GLY A 282 2.76 2.61 -9.98
N PHE A 283 3.22 3.75 -10.51
CA PHE A 283 4.52 4.31 -10.18
C PHE A 283 4.59 4.81 -8.74
N ALA A 284 3.58 5.54 -8.27
CA ALA A 284 3.52 5.97 -6.88
C ALA A 284 3.49 4.76 -5.93
N TRP A 285 2.71 3.74 -6.28
CA TRP A 285 2.57 2.51 -5.51
C TRP A 285 3.89 1.75 -5.36
N ILE A 286 4.66 1.56 -6.44
CA ILE A 286 5.97 0.90 -6.32
C ILE A 286 6.97 1.72 -5.48
N HIS A 287 6.90 3.05 -5.53
CA HIS A 287 7.77 3.92 -4.75
C HIS A 287 7.43 3.95 -3.28
N VAL A 288 6.14 3.86 -2.90
CA VAL A 288 5.71 3.69 -1.49
C VAL A 288 6.50 2.54 -0.87
N HIS A 289 6.44 1.37 -1.50
CA HIS A 289 7.04 0.16 -0.96
C HIS A 289 8.56 0.09 -1.14
N GLY A 290 9.10 0.78 -2.14
CA GLY A 290 10.54 0.81 -2.42
C GLY A 290 11.36 1.77 -1.55
N ILE A 291 10.74 2.85 -1.05
CA ILE A 291 11.40 3.92 -0.27
C ILE A 291 11.31 3.72 1.25
N ALA A 292 10.39 2.86 1.71
CA ALA A 292 10.25 2.45 3.11
C ALA A 292 11.51 1.79 3.69
#